data_AF-A0A2K1KT76-F1
#
_entry.id   AF-A0A2K1KT76-F1
#
_cell.length_a   1.000
_cell.length_b   1.000
_cell.length_c   1.000
_cell.angle_alpha   90.00
_cell.angle_beta   90.00
_cell.angle_gamma   90.00
#
_symmetry.space_group_name_H-M   'P 1'
#
loop_
_entity.id
_entity.type
_entity.pdbx_description
1 polymer ?
#
loop_
_entity_poly.entity_id
_entity_poly.type
_entity_poly.pdbx_seq_one_letter_code
_entity_poly.pdbx_strand_id
1 'polypeptide(L)'
;MLLRRFVSNSDIPSDGFLFAPPKRMDAAKGLNAAIAGLMTTFREKEKAERLRRWENMEYRHTEDGVFFEVFCNPNAHATAFHAKYLVTINGEKLRITSESQLSALKSD
;
A
#
# COMPACT_ATOMS: atom_id res chain seq x y z
N MET A 1 17.49 28.35 0.18
CA MET A 1 16.92 28.23 -1.19
C MET A 1 17.31 26.85 -1.71
N LEU A 2 16.31 25.98 -1.88
CA LEU A 2 16.41 24.57 -2.27
C LEU A 2 17.09 24.40 -3.64
N LEU A 3 17.89 23.34 -3.81
CA LEU A 3 17.95 22.64 -5.09
C LEU A 3 18.06 21.14 -4.84
N ARG A 4 16.93 20.43 -4.95
CA ARG A 4 16.87 18.97 -5.02
C ARG A 4 17.47 18.54 -6.36
N ARG A 5 18.55 17.75 -6.31
CA ARG A 5 19.18 17.18 -7.51
C ARG A 5 18.37 15.94 -7.91
N PHE A 6 17.65 16.04 -9.02
CA PHE A 6 17.06 14.91 -9.74
C PHE A 6 18.20 14.03 -10.27
N VAL A 7 18.26 12.76 -9.90
CA VAL A 7 19.13 11.78 -10.56
C VAL A 7 18.37 11.26 -11.76
N SER A 8 18.89 11.57 -12.96
CA SER A 8 18.36 11.12 -14.24
C SER A 8 18.70 9.65 -14.49
N ASN A 9 17.78 8.93 -15.12
CA ASN A 9 17.77 7.47 -15.33
C ASN A 9 18.72 7.00 -16.46
N SER A 10 19.89 7.64 -16.62
CA SER A 10 20.78 7.42 -17.77
C SER A 10 22.22 7.01 -17.44
N ASP A 11 22.56 6.80 -16.16
CA ASP A 11 23.88 6.31 -15.72
C ASP A 11 23.79 4.86 -15.19
N ILE A 12 23.31 3.93 -16.02
CA ILE A 12 23.36 2.50 -15.69
C ILE A 12 24.51 1.88 -16.50
N PRO A 13 25.67 1.59 -15.89
CA PRO A 13 26.72 0.84 -16.57
C PRO A 13 26.28 -0.60 -16.84
N SER A 14 26.62 -1.10 -18.02
CA SER A 14 26.24 -2.41 -18.59
C SER A 14 27.00 -3.61 -18.01
N ASP A 15 27.56 -3.50 -16.80
CA ASP A 15 28.26 -4.59 -16.13
C ASP A 15 27.32 -5.31 -15.17
N GLY A 16 26.59 -6.29 -15.73
CA GLY A 16 26.44 -7.63 -15.17
C GLY A 16 25.86 -7.85 -13.76
N PHE A 17 25.44 -6.82 -13.03
CA PHE A 17 24.62 -6.97 -11.82
C PHE A 17 23.19 -6.55 -12.17
N LEU A 18 22.31 -7.54 -12.34
CA LEU A 18 20.87 -7.31 -12.26
C LEU A 18 20.60 -6.75 -10.86
N PHE A 19 20.60 -5.42 -10.73
CA PHE A 19 19.99 -4.74 -9.59
C PHE A 19 18.49 -5.05 -9.67
N ALA A 20 18.12 -6.21 -9.13
CA ALA A 20 16.75 -6.46 -8.75
C ALA A 20 16.35 -5.29 -7.85
N PRO A 21 15.26 -4.56 -8.17
CA PRO A 21 14.81 -3.51 -7.28
C PRO A 21 14.66 -4.11 -5.87
N PRO A 22 15.01 -3.37 -4.81
CA PRO A 22 14.78 -3.87 -3.46
C PRO A 22 13.31 -4.27 -3.39
N LYS A 23 13.01 -5.52 -3.04
CA LYS A 23 11.67 -6.12 -3.00
C LYS A 23 10.61 -5.26 -2.28
N ARG A 24 11.06 -4.39 -1.36
CA ARG A 24 10.26 -3.30 -0.74
C ARG A 24 9.60 -2.35 -1.75
N MET A 25 10.23 -2.08 -2.89
CA MET A 25 9.65 -1.30 -3.99
C MET A 25 8.49 -2.05 -4.67
N ASP A 26 8.56 -3.37 -4.77
CA ASP A 26 7.49 -4.18 -5.36
C ASP A 26 6.28 -4.24 -4.42
N ALA A 27 6.52 -4.33 -3.10
CA ALA A 27 5.48 -4.21 -2.09
C ALA A 27 4.77 -2.85 -2.16
N ALA A 28 5.55 -1.76 -2.22
CA ALA A 28 4.99 -0.41 -2.33
C ALA A 28 4.16 -0.23 -3.62
N LYS A 29 4.63 -0.77 -4.75
CA LYS A 29 3.88 -0.76 -6.03
C LYS A 29 2.59 -1.57 -5.93
N GLY A 30 2.65 -2.78 -5.36
CA GLY A 30 1.49 -3.64 -5.19
C GLY A 30 0.43 -2.99 -4.29
N LEU A 31 0.85 -2.39 -3.18
CA LEU A 31 -0.04 -1.64 -2.30
C LEU A 31 -0.67 -0.44 -3.01
N ASN A 32 0.12 0.35 -3.73
CA ASN A 32 -0.39 1.49 -4.49
C ASN A 32 -1.42 1.06 -5.56
N ALA A 33 -1.18 -0.07 -6.24
CA ALA A 33 -2.13 -0.63 -7.20
C ALA A 33 -3.44 -1.05 -6.51
N ALA A 34 -3.36 -1.71 -5.36
CA ALA A 34 -4.53 -2.10 -4.58
C ALA A 34 -5.34 -0.87 -4.10
N ILE A 35 -4.67 0.16 -3.60
CA ILE A 35 -5.31 1.43 -3.19
C ILE A 35 -5.95 2.13 -4.40
N ALA A 36 -5.28 2.17 -5.56
CA ALA A 36 -5.84 2.77 -6.77
C ALA A 36 -7.11 2.03 -7.25
N GLY A 37 -7.12 0.70 -7.15
CA GLY A 37 -8.30 -0.13 -7.37
C GLY A 37 -9.42 0.24 -6.41
N LEU A 38 -9.12 0.30 -5.11
CA LEU A 38 -10.09 0.69 -4.07
C LEU A 38 -10.69 2.08 -4.32
N MET A 39 -9.87 3.07 -4.67
CA MET A 39 -10.34 4.42 -5.00
C MET A 39 -11.27 4.41 -6.23
N THR A 40 -11.04 3.51 -7.17
CA THR A 40 -11.93 3.33 -8.33
C THR A 40 -13.26 2.72 -7.90
N THR A 41 -13.25 1.69 -7.04
CA THR A 41 -14.44 1.11 -6.42
C THR A 41 -15.29 2.15 -5.70
N PHE A 42 -14.67 3.05 -4.92
CA PHE A 42 -15.41 4.13 -4.24
C PHE A 42 -16.00 5.16 -5.21
N ARG A 43 -15.28 5.52 -6.28
CA ARG A 43 -15.82 6.42 -7.33
C ARG A 43 -17.00 5.80 -8.07
N GLU A 44 -16.96 4.49 -8.33
CA GLU A 44 -18.10 3.79 -8.91
C GLU A 44 -19.27 3.69 -7.93
N LYS A 45 -18.98 3.51 -6.63
CA LYS A 45 -19.99 3.51 -5.57
C LYS A 45 -20.74 4.83 -5.49
N GLU A 46 -20.04 5.95 -5.60
CA GLU A 46 -20.66 7.29 -5.61
C GLU A 46 -21.59 7.50 -6.82
N LYS A 47 -21.28 6.89 -7.96
CA LYS A 47 -22.08 7.00 -9.19
C LYS A 47 -23.21 5.97 -9.29
N ALA A 48 -23.21 4.95 -8.43
CA ALA A 48 -24.18 3.87 -8.51
C ALA A 48 -25.56 4.33 -8.03
N GLU A 49 -26.51 4.43 -8.95
CA GLU A 49 -27.91 4.78 -8.65
C GLU A 49 -28.67 3.68 -7.90
N ARG A 50 -28.13 2.45 -7.89
CA ARG A 50 -28.73 1.28 -7.23
C ARG A 50 -27.79 0.68 -6.20
N LEU A 51 -28.36 0.27 -5.07
CA LEU A 51 -27.67 -0.47 -4.01
C LEU A 51 -27.13 -1.79 -4.58
N ARG A 52 -25.81 -1.89 -4.69
CA ARG A 52 -25.09 -3.13 -5.00
C ARG A 52 -24.01 -3.37 -3.96
N ARG A 53 -23.65 -4.63 -3.74
CA ARG A 53 -22.49 -4.99 -2.90
C ARG A 53 -21.20 -4.81 -3.70
N TRP A 54 -20.19 -4.29 -3.01
CA TRP A 54 -18.84 -4.08 -3.52
C TRP A 54 -17.91 -5.13 -2.93
N GLU A 55 -16.91 -5.54 -3.71
CA GLU A 55 -15.90 -6.47 -3.24
C GLU A 55 -15.00 -5.81 -2.18
N ASN A 56 -14.58 -6.60 -1.19
CA ASN A 56 -13.63 -6.14 -0.18
C ASN A 56 -12.23 -6.10 -0.80
N MET A 57 -11.45 -5.08 -0.43
CA MET A 57 -10.02 -5.06 -0.76
C MET A 57 -9.24 -5.75 0.36
N GLU A 58 -8.42 -6.73 -0.03
CA GLU A 58 -7.41 -7.36 0.81
C GLU A 58 -6.05 -7.29 0.13
N TYR A 59 -5.07 -6.65 0.79
CA TYR A 59 -3.69 -6.66 0.37
C TYR A 59 -2.83 -7.23 1.50
N ARG A 60 -2.04 -8.26 1.20
CA ARG A 60 -1.11 -8.89 2.14
C ARG A 60 0.29 -8.93 1.56
N HIS A 61 1.27 -8.52 2.35
CA HIS A 61 2.69 -8.60 2.03
C HIS A 61 3.46 -9.16 3.22
N THR A 62 4.38 -10.09 2.97
CA THR A 62 5.22 -10.69 4.00
C THR A 62 6.66 -10.71 3.52
N GLU A 63 7.55 -10.07 4.28
CA GLU A 63 8.97 -10.01 3.94
C GLU A 63 9.83 -9.68 5.16
N ASP A 64 11.01 -10.32 5.29
CA ASP A 64 12.02 -10.04 6.33
C ASP A 64 11.47 -9.95 7.76
N GLY A 65 10.53 -10.84 8.12
CA GLY A 65 9.89 -10.84 9.44
C GLY A 65 8.83 -9.74 9.64
N VAL A 66 8.54 -8.93 8.61
CA VAL A 66 7.45 -7.97 8.60
C VAL A 66 6.26 -8.55 7.83
N PHE A 67 5.13 -8.63 8.50
CA PHE A 67 3.83 -8.94 7.91
C PHE A 67 3.00 -7.66 7.85
N PHE A 68 2.51 -7.32 6.67
CA PHE A 68 1.69 -6.14 6.43
C PHE A 68 0.40 -6.55 5.74
N GLU A 69 -0.72 -6.12 6.30
CA GLU A 69 -2.04 -6.36 5.74
C GLU A 69 -2.83 -5.05 5.67
N VAL A 70 -3.58 -4.86 4.59
CA VAL A 70 -4.55 -3.79 4.45
C VAL A 70 -5.87 -4.38 4.05
N PHE A 71 -6.92 -4.01 4.78
CA PHE A 71 -8.28 -4.44 4.54
C PHE A 71 -9.19 -3.21 4.39
N CYS A 72 -10.08 -3.25 3.40
CA CYS A 72 -11.20 -2.31 3.32
C CYS A 72 -12.47 -3.02 2.87
N ASN A 73 -13.57 -2.80 3.60
CA ASN A 73 -14.91 -3.17 3.16
C ASN A 73 -15.65 -1.91 2.67
N PRO A 74 -15.79 -1.71 1.34
CA PRO A 74 -16.45 -0.53 0.80
C PRO A 74 -17.95 -0.48 1.12
N ASN A 75 -18.56 -1.58 1.56
CA ASN A 75 -19.95 -1.61 1.98
C ASN A 75 -20.17 -1.00 3.37
N ALA A 76 -19.15 -1.09 4.25
CA ALA A 76 -19.24 -0.61 5.64
C ALA A 76 -18.79 0.86 5.81
N HIS A 77 -18.12 1.43 4.82
CA HIS A 77 -17.51 2.76 4.92
C HIS A 77 -17.91 3.68 3.77
N ALA A 78 -17.97 4.98 4.03
CA ALA A 78 -18.27 5.99 3.01
C ALA A 78 -17.07 6.29 2.10
N THR A 79 -15.85 6.12 2.60
CA THR A 79 -14.61 6.49 1.89
C THR A 79 -13.50 5.47 2.10
N ALA A 80 -12.54 5.41 1.17
CA ALA A 80 -11.36 4.53 1.25
C ALA A 80 -10.44 4.85 2.42
N PHE A 81 -10.48 6.07 2.97
CA PHE A 81 -9.63 6.49 4.10
C PHE A 81 -9.97 5.77 5.41
N HIS A 82 -11.12 5.09 5.48
CA HIS A 82 -11.49 4.21 6.58
C HIS A 82 -10.93 2.78 6.43
N ALA A 83 -10.18 2.49 5.36
CA ALA A 83 -9.42 1.25 5.26
C ALA A 83 -8.54 1.06 6.50
N LYS A 84 -8.48 -0.16 7.01
CA LYS A 84 -7.63 -0.52 8.13
C LYS A 84 -6.36 -1.18 7.61
N TYR A 85 -5.25 -0.92 8.26
CA TYR A 85 -4.02 -1.67 8.06
C TYR A 85 -3.57 -2.30 9.37
N LEU A 86 -2.95 -3.47 9.25
CA LEU A 86 -2.34 -4.22 10.31
C LEU A 86 -0.87 -4.42 9.95
N VAL A 87 0.04 -3.93 10.80
CA VAL A 87 1.47 -4.20 10.67
C VAL A 87 1.89 -5.09 11.81
N THR A 88 2.55 -6.19 11.49
CA THR A 88 3.20 -7.07 12.46
C THR A 88 4.69 -7.14 12.14
N ILE A 89 5.53 -6.74 13.08
CA ILE A 89 6.97 -6.93 13.02
C ILE A 89 7.30 -8.09 13.95
N ASN A 90 7.90 -9.14 13.40
CA ASN A 90 8.27 -10.34 14.12
C ASN A 90 9.80 -10.48 14.13
N GLY A 91 10.41 -10.19 15.28
CA GLY A 91 11.82 -10.44 15.54
C GLY A 91 12.03 -11.70 16.37
N GLU A 92 13.29 -12.07 16.61
CA GLU A 92 13.64 -13.30 17.35
C GLU A 92 13.09 -13.36 18.78
N LYS A 93 12.89 -12.21 19.43
CA LYS A 93 12.49 -12.12 20.86
C LYS A 93 11.19 -11.36 21.09
N LEU A 94 10.66 -10.68 20.08
CA LEU A 94 9.54 -9.77 20.23
C LEU A 94 8.71 -9.68 18.95
N ARG A 95 7.39 -9.82 19.11
CA ARG A 95 6.39 -9.55 18.09
C ARG A 95 5.61 -8.30 18.45
N ILE A 96 5.61 -7.31 17.57
CA ILE A 96 4.82 -6.08 17.72
C ILE A 96 3.76 -6.08 16.62
N THR A 97 2.49 -5.90 17.01
CA THR A 97 1.37 -5.76 16.07
C THR A 97 0.65 -4.44 16.33
N SER A 98 0.38 -3.69 15.26
CA SER A 98 -0.35 -2.41 15.31
C SER A 98 -1.43 -2.38 14.25
N GLU A 99 -2.66 -2.05 14.65
CA GLU A 99 -3.79 -1.77 13.76
C GLU A 99 -4.06 -0.26 13.75
N SER A 100 -4.29 0.32 12.57
CA SER A 100 -4.76 1.70 12.44
C SER A 100 -5.50 1.92 11.13
N GLN A 101 -6.05 3.12 10.95
CA GLN A 101 -6.72 3.55 9.72
C GLN A 101 -5.70 4.12 8.73
N LEU A 102 -5.95 3.93 7.43
CA LEU A 102 -5.11 4.46 6.35
C LEU A 102 -4.96 5.98 6.43
N SER A 103 -5.97 6.69 6.93
CA SER A 103 -5.93 8.13 7.19
C SER A 103 -4.83 8.57 8.17
N ALA A 104 -4.40 7.68 9.07
CA ALA A 104 -3.32 7.95 10.02
C ALA A 104 -1.92 7.86 9.41
N LEU A 105 -1.81 7.30 8.19
CA LEU A 105 -0.56 7.09 7.50
C LEU A 105 -0.15 8.40 6.79
N LYS A 106 0.51 9.30 7.54
CA LYS A 106 1.11 10.53 7.02
C LYS A 106 2.57 10.30 6.64
N SER A 107 2.99 10.83 5.49
CA SER A 107 4.41 11.16 5.27
C SER A 107 4.63 12.54 5.88
N ASP A 108 5.50 12.62 6.88
CA ASP A 108 6.20 13.87 7.18
C ASP A 108 7.32 14.08 6.13
#